data_AF-A0A6I3B3D5-F1
#
_entry.id   AF-A0A6I3B3D5-F1
#
_cell.length_a   1.000
_cell.length_b   1.000
_cell.length_c   1.000
_cell.angle_alpha   90.00
_cell.angle_beta   90.00
_cell.angle_gamma   90.00
#
_symmetry.space_group_name_H-M   'P 1'
#
loop_
_entity.id
_entity.type
_entity.pdbx_description
1 polymer ?
#
loop_
_entity_poly.entity_id
_entity_poly.type
_entity_poly.pdbx_seq_one_letter_code
_entity_poly.pdbx_strand_id
1 'polypeptide(L)'
;MSCGNHHDVPCVQIHAWMWIYLDNELEQESAHLVGHHLEECPPCSDQFTAERIIQTRIRQCSETVQTPEGLRTRIFTQIQQTVTDQ
;
A
#
# COMPACT_ATOMS: atom_id res chain seq x y z
N MET A 1 5.01 -16.02 3.82
CA MET A 1 5.26 -17.41 4.29
C MET A 1 4.20 -18.33 3.70
N SER A 2 4.38 -19.65 3.73
CA SER A 2 3.32 -20.58 3.31
C SER A 2 2.42 -20.91 4.49
N CYS A 3 1.12 -20.81 4.27
CA CYS A 3 0.03 -21.10 5.19
C CYS A 3 -0.24 -22.62 5.35
N GLY A 4 0.41 -23.47 4.56
CA GLY A 4 0.31 -24.94 4.65
C GLY A 4 -0.84 -25.58 3.87
N ASN A 5 -1.75 -24.78 3.29
CA ASN A 5 -2.87 -25.24 2.45
C ASN A 5 -2.65 -24.88 0.97
N HIS A 6 -3.34 -25.60 0.08
CA HIS A 6 -3.39 -25.27 -1.34
C HIS A 6 -4.42 -24.17 -1.58
N HIS A 7 -4.04 -23.19 -2.39
CA HIS A 7 -4.84 -22.04 -2.82
C HIS A 7 -4.56 -21.80 -4.29
N ASP A 8 -5.53 -21.24 -5.02
CA ASP A 8 -5.35 -20.88 -6.44
C ASP A 8 -4.18 -19.91 -6.63
N VAL A 9 -4.05 -18.95 -5.72
CA VAL A 9 -2.87 -18.08 -5.62
C VAL A 9 -2.05 -18.47 -4.40
N PRO A 10 -0.77 -18.82 -4.56
CA PRO A 10 0.09 -19.20 -3.44
C PRO A 10 0.21 -18.06 -2.41
N CYS A 11 0.16 -18.41 -1.12
CA CYS A 11 0.37 -17.47 -0.01
C CYS A 11 1.62 -16.56 -0.22
N VAL A 12 2.71 -17.11 -0.77
CA VAL A 12 3.93 -16.35 -1.10
C VAL A 12 3.71 -15.22 -2.12
N GLN A 13 2.85 -15.43 -3.11
CA GLN A 13 2.51 -14.42 -4.11
C GLN A 13 1.65 -13.32 -3.49
N ILE A 14 0.70 -13.69 -2.64
CA ILE A 14 -0.15 -12.75 -1.90
C ILE A 14 0.70 -11.83 -1.02
N HIS A 15 1.69 -12.36 -0.32
CA HIS A 15 2.62 -11.55 0.46
C HIS A 15 3.45 -10.59 -0.41
N ALA A 16 3.84 -10.98 -1.62
CA ALA A 16 4.55 -10.10 -2.54
C ALA A 16 3.68 -8.93 -3.04
N TRP A 17 2.39 -9.17 -3.23
CA TRP A 17 1.42 -8.14 -3.61
C TRP A 17 0.87 -7.32 -2.44
N MET A 18 1.08 -7.77 -1.20
CA MET A 18 0.44 -7.21 -0.01
C MET A 18 0.64 -5.71 0.13
N TRP A 19 1.86 -5.20 -0.06
CA TRP A 19 2.16 -3.77 0.04
C TRP A 19 1.48 -2.94 -1.05
N ILE A 20 1.54 -3.42 -2.30
CA ILE A 20 0.92 -2.76 -3.45
C ILE A 20 -0.61 -2.73 -3.26
N TYR A 21 -1.18 -3.79 -2.71
CA TYR A 21 -2.60 -3.87 -2.37
C TYR A 21 -2.98 -2.90 -1.23
N LEU A 22 -2.14 -2.79 -0.19
CA LEU A 22 -2.34 -1.85 0.92
C LEU A 22 -2.35 -0.38 0.49
N ASP A 23 -1.54 -0.04 -0.51
CA ASP A 23 -1.47 1.30 -1.07
C ASP A 23 -2.52 1.54 -2.18
N ASN A 24 -3.36 0.54 -2.48
CA ASN A 24 -4.38 0.57 -3.53
C ASN A 24 -3.80 0.82 -4.94
N GLU A 25 -2.59 0.30 -5.18
CA GLU A 25 -1.84 0.41 -6.44
C GLU A 25 -1.85 -0.91 -7.24
N LEU A 26 -2.55 -1.93 -6.75
CA LEU A 26 -2.62 -3.23 -7.40
C LEU A 26 -3.71 -3.23 -8.49
N GLU A 27 -3.41 -3.83 -9.64
CA GLU A 27 -4.39 -3.97 -10.72
C GLU A 27 -5.66 -4.67 -10.24
N GLN A 28 -6.82 -4.29 -10.78
CA GLN A 28 -8.13 -4.70 -10.27
C GLN A 28 -8.31 -6.23 -10.20
N GLU A 29 -7.83 -6.96 -11.21
CA GLU A 29 -7.88 -8.43 -11.23
C GLU A 29 -7.06 -9.04 -10.08
N SER A 30 -5.82 -8.57 -9.91
CA SER A 30 -4.93 -9.03 -8.85
C SER A 30 -5.44 -8.62 -7.47
N ALA A 31 -6.06 -7.45 -7.34
CA ALA A 31 -6.71 -6.99 -6.11
C ALA A 31 -7.87 -7.90 -5.70
N HIS A 32 -8.65 -8.40 -6.67
CA HIS A 32 -9.72 -9.36 -6.40
C HIS A 32 -9.16 -10.71 -5.92
N LEU A 33 -8.07 -11.20 -6.54
CA LEU A 33 -7.39 -12.42 -6.10
C LEU A 33 -6.84 -12.31 -4.67
N VAL A 34 -6.26 -11.17 -4.32
CA VAL A 34 -5.81 -10.90 -2.95
C VAL A 34 -6.98 -10.89 -1.98
N GLY A 35 -8.08 -10.21 -2.32
CA GLY A 35 -9.30 -10.18 -1.50
C GLY A 35 -9.84 -11.58 -1.22
N HIS A 36 -10.04 -12.39 -2.27
CA HIS A 36 -10.51 -13.77 -2.15
C HIS A 36 -9.58 -14.61 -1.27
N HIS A 37 -8.25 -14.49 -1.45
CA HIS A 37 -7.30 -15.24 -0.64
C HIS A 37 -7.37 -14.87 0.85
N LEU A 38 -7.53 -13.58 1.17
CA LEU A 38 -7.63 -13.12 2.56
C LEU A 38 -8.93 -13.59 3.24
N GLU A 39 -9.98 -13.87 2.47
CA GLU A 39 -11.23 -14.47 2.99
C GLU A 39 -11.07 -15.96 3.34
N GLU A 40 -10.29 -16.71 2.56
CA GLU A 40 -10.10 -18.17 2.75
C GLU A 40 -8.88 -18.52 3.63
N CYS A 41 -7.95 -17.60 3.84
CA CYS A 41 -6.68 -17.84 4.51
C CYS A 41 -6.49 -16.94 5.76
N PRO A 42 -6.97 -17.38 6.94
CA PRO A 42 -6.78 -16.66 8.21
C PRO A 42 -5.35 -16.19 8.50
N PRO A 43 -4.29 -17.01 8.32
CA PRO A 43 -2.94 -16.52 8.63
C PRO A 43 -2.46 -15.39 7.70
N CYS A 44 -2.92 -15.35 6.44
CA CYS A 44 -2.62 -14.22 5.55
C CYS A 44 -3.44 -12.98 5.91
N SER A 45 -4.69 -13.15 6.36
CA SER A 45 -5.54 -12.08 6.88
C SER A 45 -4.98 -11.42 8.15
N ASP A 46 -4.44 -12.23 9.07
CA ASP A 46 -3.77 -11.75 10.28
C ASP A 46 -2.53 -10.92 9.93
N GLN A 47 -1.70 -11.39 8.99
CA GLN A 47 -0.55 -10.62 8.51
C GLN A 47 -0.98 -9.30 7.88
N PHE A 48 -1.96 -9.33 6.97
CA PHE A 48 -2.49 -8.13 6.33
C PHE A 48 -2.98 -7.10 7.37
N THR A 49 -3.69 -7.57 8.39
CA THR A 49 -4.15 -6.72 9.50
C THR A 49 -2.98 -6.11 10.27
N ALA A 50 -1.93 -6.88 10.54
CA ALA A 50 -0.73 -6.37 11.20
C ALA A 50 -0.05 -5.25 10.38
N GLU A 51 0.12 -5.45 9.06
CA GLU A 51 0.71 -4.43 8.19
C GLU A 51 -0.17 -3.17 8.09
N ARG A 52 -1.50 -3.32 8.03
CA ARG A 52 -2.45 -2.18 8.07
C ARG A 52 -2.32 -1.35 9.33
N ILE A 53 -2.13 -2.00 10.48
CA ILE A 53 -1.93 -1.29 11.76
C ILE A 53 -0.66 -0.47 11.70
N ILE A 54 0.42 -1.02 11.15
CA ILE A 54 1.70 -0.30 10.98
C ILE A 54 1.51 0.90 10.03
N GLN A 55 0.93 0.69 8.85
CA GLN A 55 0.64 1.75 7.88
C GLN A 55 -0.22 2.86 8.50
N THR A 56 -1.26 2.50 9.25
CA THR A 56 -2.14 3.46 9.94
C THR A 56 -1.38 4.27 10.98
N ARG A 57 -0.52 3.64 11.78
CA ARG A 57 0.32 4.35 12.76
C ARG A 57 1.28 5.32 12.10
N ILE A 58 1.94 4.91 11.01
CA ILE A 58 2.84 5.79 10.24
C ILE A 58 2.07 7.01 9.73
N ARG A 59 0.87 6.80 9.17
CA ARG A 59 0.00 7.88 8.68
C ARG A 59 -0.36 8.86 9.79
N GLN A 60 -0.79 8.36 10.95
CA GLN A 60 -1.11 9.20 12.12
C GLN A 60 0.11 10.02 12.59
N CYS A 61 1.29 9.40 12.66
CA CYS A 61 2.52 10.13 12.99
C CYS A 61 2.80 11.23 11.96
N SER A 62 2.64 10.95 10.66
CA SER A 62 2.87 11.95 9.61
C SER A 62 1.91 13.14 9.67
N GLU A 63 0.65 12.93 10.11
CA GLU A 63 -0.34 14.00 10.25
C GLU A 63 0.03 14.99 11.36
N THR A 64 0.78 14.56 12.37
CA THR A 64 1.27 15.43 13.44
C THR A 64 2.51 16.24 13.05
N VAL A 65 3.14 15.93 11.92
CA VAL A 65 4.29 16.68 11.41
C VAL A 65 3.79 17.91 10.67
N GLN A 66 4.06 19.09 11.22
CA GLN A 66 3.76 20.34 10.52
C GLN A 66 4.62 20.45 9.26
N THR A 67 3.96 20.60 8.12
CA THR A 67 4.64 20.90 6.86
C THR A 67 5.11 22.36 6.87
N PRO A 68 6.33 22.68 6.42
CA PRO A 68 6.79 24.07 6.33
C PRO A 68 5.83 24.93 5.51
N GLU A 69 5.52 26.13 6.04
CA GLU A 69 4.71 27.10 5.30
C GLU A 69 5.33 27.42 3.94
N GLY A 70 4.49 27.52 2.91
CA GLY A 70 4.94 27.81 1.54
C GLY A 70 5.64 26.66 0.81
N LEU A 71 5.81 25.47 1.42
CA LEU A 71 6.40 24.31 0.72
C LEU A 71 5.63 23.95 -0.55
N ARG A 72 4.29 23.94 -0.48
CA ARG A 72 3.42 23.69 -1.64
C ARG A 72 3.69 24.68 -2.77
N THR A 73 3.79 25.97 -2.47
CA THR A 73 4.07 27.02 -3.44
C THR A 73 5.41 26.78 -4.11
N ARG A 74 6.47 26.50 -3.34
CA ARG A 74 7.81 26.22 -3.87
C ARG A 74 7.82 25.01 -4.80
N ILE A 75 7.20 23.90 -4.39
CA ILE A 75 7.09 22.69 -5.22
C ILE A 75 6.36 23.01 -6.53
N PHE A 76 5.23 23.72 -6.45
CA PHE A 76 4.43 24.03 -7.63
C PHE A 76 5.18 24.92 -8.63
N THR A 77 5.87 25.96 -8.14
CA THR A 77 6.72 26.81 -8.98
C THR A 77 7.81 26.01 -9.67
N GLN A 78 8.49 25.11 -8.95
CA GLN A 78 9.55 24.28 -9.50
C GLN A 78 9.03 23.33 -10.60
N ILE A 79 7.88 22.70 -10.38
CA ILE A 79 7.25 21.81 -11.38
C ILE A 79 6.90 22.61 -12.64
N GLN A 80 6.28 23.78 -12.50
CA GLN A 80 5.92 24.62 -13.64
C GLN A 80 7.14 25.05 -14.46
N GLN A 81 8.22 25.45 -13.80
CA GLN A 81 9.48 25.77 -14.48
C GLN A 81 10.00 24.58 -15.29
N THR A 82 10.04 23.40 -14.67
CA THR A 82 10.57 22.18 -15.31
C THR A 82 9.71 21.71 -16.49
N VAL A 83 8.38 21.86 -16.41
CA VAL A 83 7.45 21.48 -17.50
C VAL A 83 7.45 22.49 -18.65
N THR A 84 7.79 23.75 -18.39
CA THR A 84 7.80 24.81 -19.42
C THR A 84 9.12 24.87 -20.19
N ASP A 85 10.20 24.30 -19.64
CA ASP A 85 11.53 24.17 -20.29
C ASP A 85 11.68 22.91 -21.17
N GLN A 86 10.59 22.18 -21.44
CA GLN A 86 10.52 21.06 -22.41
C GLN A 86 9.70 21.45 -23.64
#